data_AF-A0A7X6ZQF7-F1
#
_entry.id   AF-A0A7X6ZQF7-F1
#
_cell.length_a   1.000
_cell.length_b   1.000
_cell.length_c   1.000
_cell.angle_alpha   90.00
_cell.angle_beta   90.00
_cell.angle_gamma   90.00
#
_symmetry.space_group_name_H-M   'P 1'
#
loop_
_entity.id
_entity.type
_entity.pdbx_description
1 polymer ?
#
loop_
_entity_poly.entity_id
_entity_poly.type
_entity_poly.pdbx_seq_one_letter_code
_entity_poly.pdbx_strand_id
1 'polypeptide(L)'
;MIVNRILETRLRTTLGFLCAVITTLVSLLCPTQAFSGIRTCYTFGTNFYFGAINSFGEITTPAIFRAREDYSYWKDGYLWVRTEWKSERNATFIGPDGKTVAPPIFGCLQSINPMAPTPYMNGGIASVKIGEGKYGYLLATGKILFEGGRGIDWYPGKSEFLVLYANGKYGYGDTNGNVVIKPRFDFARQFHHGMASVIYEGKEQMMNGDGTLVGEGRFDEVRIASYETSSFWVRNGKKAWLANKDGKPLSSLRFSDWRDSWYTEPTAFVLVKPGRWRVVDKKTGRLLSRDSFIEVTRFSEGLAKVRQKGGWGIVEDSGRMRLPCLFDDVRALSTNCSFAKHGRLWGLAGKNGKFIIEPQFINMLNIKHDHAIVTDKDWKSGVVSNDGRLVVPLTENRIWGAGNVDPDVAVTGNRKSIGLINFRTGKTILPTIYEKVEPWRWESSKDEDCYEVHGGGFVGLFACPDEWRIPLDRKITYITPPIEMKGAHGIFRTEDGVGLINAQGRIVLECLYEDVGHLSEEVAPAKQDGLWGYVDVSGKWVIAPRYEAAGAFLNGYATVKLEGKTA
;
A
#
# COMPACT_ATOMS: atom_id res chain seq x y z
N MET A 1 34.85 -21.74 31.16
CA MET A 1 33.45 -21.25 31.09
C MET A 1 33.03 -20.30 32.22
N ILE A 2 33.42 -20.52 33.49
CA ILE A 2 33.05 -19.62 34.59
C ILE A 2 33.86 -18.29 34.60
N VAL A 3 35.10 -18.30 34.08
CA VAL A 3 35.95 -17.10 34.01
C VAL A 3 35.45 -16.07 32.96
N ASN A 4 34.87 -16.50 31.84
CA ASN A 4 34.32 -15.58 30.83
C ASN A 4 33.03 -14.86 31.28
N ARG A 5 32.19 -15.49 32.11
CA ARG A 5 30.98 -14.83 32.65
C ARG A 5 31.31 -13.76 33.70
N ILE A 6 32.40 -13.90 34.44
CA ILE A 6 32.82 -12.91 35.46
C ILE A 6 33.46 -11.68 34.79
N LEU A 7 34.17 -11.85 33.67
CA LEU A 7 34.75 -10.75 32.88
C LEU A 7 33.68 -9.92 32.15
N GLU A 8 32.66 -10.55 31.56
CA GLU A 8 31.54 -9.83 30.92
C GLU A 8 30.70 -9.00 31.91
N THR A 9 30.54 -9.49 33.14
CA THR A 9 29.72 -8.81 34.15
C THR A 9 30.45 -7.61 34.77
N ARG A 10 31.79 -7.65 34.88
CA ARG A 10 32.63 -6.52 35.35
C ARG A 10 32.83 -5.42 34.30
N LEU A 11 32.88 -5.76 33.00
CA LEU A 11 32.95 -4.76 31.92
C LEU A 11 31.65 -3.94 31.78
N ARG A 12 30.47 -4.56 31.99
CA ARG A 12 29.17 -3.87 31.93
C ARG A 12 28.92 -2.88 33.07
N THR A 13 29.41 -3.18 34.28
CA THR A 13 29.26 -2.28 35.44
C THR A 13 30.24 -1.10 35.40
N THR A 14 31.41 -1.28 34.78
CA THR A 14 32.43 -0.23 34.66
C THR A 14 32.11 0.78 33.54
N LEU A 15 31.54 0.34 32.40
CA LEU A 15 31.05 1.26 31.36
C LEU A 15 29.78 2.03 31.77
N GLY A 16 28.89 1.40 32.55
CA GLY A 16 27.68 2.05 33.06
C GLY A 16 27.95 3.21 34.03
N PHE A 17 29.02 3.10 34.83
CA PHE A 17 29.44 4.17 35.75
C PHE A 17 30.16 5.32 35.05
N LEU A 18 30.94 5.05 33.99
CA LEU A 18 31.61 6.11 33.22
C LEU A 18 30.62 7.02 32.46
N CYS A 19 29.53 6.45 31.92
CA CYS A 19 28.49 7.23 31.24
C CYS A 19 27.65 8.11 32.18
N ALA A 20 27.45 7.71 33.44
CA ALA A 20 26.67 8.48 34.43
C ALA A 20 27.43 9.68 35.02
N VAL A 21 28.77 9.58 35.11
CA VAL A 21 29.61 10.69 35.59
C VAL A 21 29.73 11.80 34.54
N ILE A 22 29.74 11.46 33.24
CA ILE A 22 29.81 12.43 32.15
C ILE A 22 28.48 13.19 31.96
N THR A 23 27.33 12.54 32.19
CA THR A 23 26.01 13.20 32.06
C THR A 23 25.70 14.19 33.19
N THR A 24 26.29 14.01 34.38
CA THR A 24 26.06 14.89 35.52
C THR A 24 26.91 16.17 35.47
N LEU A 25 28.00 16.17 34.69
CA LEU A 25 28.89 17.34 34.53
C LEU A 25 28.45 18.31 33.42
N VAL A 26 27.66 17.85 32.46
CA VAL A 26 27.22 18.67 31.30
C VAL A 26 25.90 19.40 31.54
N SER A 27 25.10 18.99 32.54
CA SER A 27 23.83 19.65 32.91
C SER A 27 23.98 20.98 33.67
N LEU A 28 25.21 21.42 33.96
CA LEU A 28 25.50 22.67 34.69
C LEU A 28 25.92 23.84 33.77
N LEU A 29 26.04 23.65 32.46
CA LEU A 29 26.59 24.65 31.54
C LEU A 29 25.82 24.75 30.22
N CYS A 30 24.52 25.07 30.22
CA CYS A 30 23.87 25.94 29.22
C CYS A 30 22.33 25.98 29.35
N PRO A 31 21.71 27.18 29.32
CA PRO A 31 20.26 27.32 29.22
C PRO A 31 19.79 27.30 27.74
N THR A 32 18.77 26.48 27.47
CA THR A 32 17.72 26.60 26.44
C THR A 32 18.03 27.29 25.11
N GLN A 33 17.98 26.54 23.99
CA GLN A 33 17.35 27.02 22.73
C GLN A 33 17.10 25.90 21.69
N ALA A 34 15.86 25.88 21.20
CA ALA A 34 15.29 25.30 19.96
C ALA A 34 15.68 23.87 19.50
N PHE A 35 14.74 22.92 19.65
CA PHE A 35 14.80 21.56 19.07
C PHE A 35 14.23 21.52 17.65
N SER A 36 15.02 21.08 16.67
CA SER A 36 14.54 20.62 15.35
C SER A 36 14.36 19.09 15.38
N GLY A 37 13.21 18.60 14.92
CA GLY A 37 12.74 17.23 15.12
C GLY A 37 13.61 16.09 14.55
N ILE A 38 13.30 14.87 15.01
CA ILE A 38 13.97 13.59 14.70
C ILE A 38 14.08 13.36 13.18
N ARG A 39 15.27 12.98 12.68
CA ARG A 39 15.51 12.73 11.25
C ARG A 39 16.35 11.50 10.87
N THR A 40 16.77 10.62 11.80
CA THR A 40 17.75 9.56 11.43
C THR A 40 17.56 8.22 12.15
N CYS A 41 17.73 7.13 11.41
CA CYS A 41 17.80 5.74 11.88
C CYS A 41 19.25 5.25 11.72
N TYR A 42 19.76 4.47 12.69
CA TYR A 42 21.10 3.88 12.61
C TYR A 42 21.02 2.36 12.71
N THR A 43 21.86 1.67 11.93
CA THR A 43 21.95 0.21 11.93
C THR A 43 23.20 -0.26 12.66
N PHE A 44 23.04 -1.28 13.50
CA PHE A 44 24.16 -2.04 14.06
C PHE A 44 23.88 -3.52 13.80
N GLY A 45 24.52 -4.09 12.77
CA GLY A 45 24.23 -5.45 12.29
C GLY A 45 22.79 -5.56 11.76
N THR A 46 22.07 -6.61 12.16
CA THR A 46 20.65 -6.85 11.76
C THR A 46 19.62 -6.10 12.60
N ASN A 47 20.05 -5.19 13.48
CA ASN A 47 19.18 -4.46 14.39
C ASN A 47 19.16 -2.96 14.08
N PHE A 48 17.96 -2.37 14.13
CA PHE A 48 17.73 -0.94 13.94
C PHE A 48 17.58 -0.24 15.27
N TYR A 49 18.23 0.93 15.38
CA TYR A 49 18.23 1.81 16.54
C TYR A 49 17.77 3.21 16.11
N PHE A 50 16.73 3.73 16.77
CA PHE A 50 16.23 5.09 16.52
C PHE A 50 16.70 6.03 17.65
N GLY A 51 17.22 7.21 17.29
CA GLY A 51 17.64 8.25 18.23
C GLY A 51 17.29 9.64 17.72
N ALA A 52 16.92 10.55 18.62
CA ALA A 52 16.78 11.96 18.32
C ALA A 52 18.16 12.62 18.35
N ILE A 53 18.45 13.48 17.37
CA ILE A 53 19.73 14.19 17.25
C ILE A 53 19.46 15.68 17.31
N ASN A 54 20.26 16.42 18.07
CA ASN A 54 20.17 17.89 18.06
C ASN A 54 20.79 18.50 16.80
N SER A 55 20.68 19.82 16.65
CA SER A 55 21.27 20.58 15.54
C SER A 55 22.80 20.53 15.47
N PHE A 56 23.47 19.92 16.45
CA PHE A 56 24.92 19.75 16.51
C PHE A 56 25.37 18.31 16.21
N GLY A 57 24.45 17.41 15.84
CA GLY A 57 24.80 16.02 15.50
C GLY A 57 24.91 15.09 16.71
N GLU A 58 24.54 15.53 17.91
CA GLU A 58 24.61 14.71 19.12
C GLU A 58 23.33 13.89 19.33
N ILE A 59 23.48 12.60 19.64
CA ILE A 59 22.37 11.71 20.00
C ILE A 59 21.82 12.14 21.37
N THR A 60 20.67 12.80 21.36
CA THR A 60 19.99 13.35 22.56
C THR A 60 19.13 12.35 23.32
N THR A 61 18.89 11.17 22.75
CA THR A 61 18.18 10.07 23.41
C THR A 61 19.02 8.80 23.36
N PRO A 62 19.21 8.07 24.47
CA PRO A 62 19.78 6.73 24.40
C PRO A 62 18.95 5.91 23.41
N ALA A 63 19.55 5.13 22.52
CA ALA A 63 18.79 4.31 21.57
C ALA A 63 17.98 3.24 22.34
N ILE A 64 16.69 3.46 22.56
CA ILE A 64 15.90 2.63 23.50
C ILE A 64 15.28 1.40 22.80
N PHE A 65 15.14 1.38 21.46
CA PHE A 65 14.30 0.39 20.80
C PHE A 65 15.03 -0.42 19.74
N ARG A 66 14.93 -1.75 19.88
CA ARG A 66 15.19 -2.73 18.82
C ARG A 66 13.92 -2.85 18.00
N ALA A 67 13.92 -2.33 16.78
CA ALA A 67 12.79 -2.48 15.86
C ALA A 67 13.14 -3.45 14.72
N ARG A 68 12.13 -4.12 14.15
CA ARG A 68 12.25 -4.67 12.79
C ARG A 68 11.75 -3.64 11.78
N GLU A 69 12.45 -3.58 10.65
CA GLU A 69 12.27 -2.63 9.55
C GLU A 69 10.89 -2.74 8.87
N ASP A 70 10.28 -3.92 8.94
CA ASP A 70 9.12 -4.32 8.14
C ASP A 70 7.78 -3.69 8.57
N TYR A 71 7.72 -2.86 9.64
CA TYR A 71 6.45 -2.29 10.10
C TYR A 71 6.48 -0.84 10.61
N SER A 72 7.62 -0.15 10.78
CA SER A 72 7.66 1.21 11.38
C SER A 72 7.46 2.33 10.35
N TYR A 73 6.67 3.38 10.65
CA TYR A 73 6.42 4.49 9.71
C TYR A 73 6.10 5.83 10.38
N TRP A 74 6.30 6.92 9.64
CA TRP A 74 5.95 8.29 10.04
C TRP A 74 4.53 8.66 9.63
N LYS A 75 3.75 9.29 10.52
CA LYS A 75 2.45 9.88 10.18
C LYS A 75 2.08 11.03 11.12
N ASP A 76 1.51 12.11 10.57
CA ASP A 76 1.09 13.31 11.30
C ASP A 76 2.17 13.93 12.22
N GLY A 77 3.46 13.75 11.88
CA GLY A 77 4.60 14.24 12.67
C GLY A 77 5.07 13.31 13.80
N TYR A 78 4.48 12.12 13.93
CA TYR A 78 4.84 11.10 14.92
C TYR A 78 5.44 9.87 14.26
N LEU A 79 6.41 9.24 14.93
CA LEU A 79 7.02 7.97 14.50
C LEU A 79 6.33 6.81 15.22
N TRP A 80 5.74 5.89 14.47
CA TRP A 80 5.18 4.65 15.01
C TRP A 80 6.26 3.56 15.04
N VAL A 81 6.45 2.93 16.20
CA VAL A 81 7.47 1.89 16.41
C VAL A 81 6.82 0.62 16.97
N ARG A 82 7.10 -0.52 16.32
CA ARG A 82 6.74 -1.85 16.82
C ARG A 82 7.87 -2.41 17.68
N THR A 83 7.57 -2.78 18.92
CA THR A 83 8.54 -3.35 19.86
C THR A 83 8.24 -4.82 20.12
N GLU A 84 9.22 -5.72 19.95
CA GLU A 84 9.14 -7.09 20.44
C GLU A 84 9.64 -7.12 21.90
N TRP A 85 8.72 -7.17 22.86
CA TRP A 85 9.07 -7.50 24.25
C TRP A 85 8.31 -8.76 24.64
N LYS A 86 9.04 -9.86 24.92
CA LYS A 86 8.53 -11.13 25.48
C LYS A 86 7.20 -11.60 24.87
N SER A 87 7.22 -12.21 23.68
CA SER A 87 6.05 -12.84 23.01
C SER A 87 4.81 -11.95 22.75
N GLU A 88 4.78 -10.72 23.27
CA GLU A 88 3.70 -9.76 23.09
C GLU A 88 4.09 -8.75 22.01
N ARG A 89 3.21 -8.60 21.00
CA ARG A 89 3.39 -7.66 19.89
C ARG A 89 2.97 -6.26 20.36
N ASN A 90 3.89 -5.50 20.93
CA ASN A 90 3.61 -4.16 21.45
C ASN A 90 3.99 -3.07 20.44
N ALA A 91 3.30 -1.93 20.51
CA ALA A 91 3.61 -0.75 19.69
C ALA A 91 3.59 0.54 20.53
N THR A 92 4.37 1.53 20.10
CA THR A 92 4.45 2.86 20.73
C THR A 92 4.53 3.97 19.68
N PHE A 93 4.24 5.21 20.10
CA PHE A 93 4.41 6.43 19.32
C PHE A 93 5.54 7.27 19.93
N ILE A 94 6.41 7.80 19.08
CA ILE A 94 7.45 8.74 19.44
C ILE A 94 7.08 10.11 18.87
N GLY A 95 7.07 11.12 19.75
CA GLY A 95 6.74 12.49 19.40
C GLY A 95 7.84 13.15 18.57
N PRO A 96 7.56 14.31 17.94
CA PRO A 96 8.58 15.09 17.23
C PRO A 96 9.79 15.46 18.12
N ASP A 97 9.61 15.46 19.44
CA ASP A 97 10.57 15.79 20.48
C ASP A 97 11.42 14.59 20.95
N GLY A 98 11.31 13.43 20.32
CA GLY A 98 12.08 12.24 20.70
C GLY A 98 11.51 11.45 21.86
N LYS A 99 10.42 11.93 22.50
CA LYS A 99 9.87 11.29 23.68
C LYS A 99 8.84 10.23 23.31
N THR A 100 8.89 9.13 24.03
CA THR A 100 7.83 8.12 23.99
C THR A 100 6.53 8.75 24.50
N VAL A 101 5.55 8.84 23.63
CA VAL A 101 4.27 9.47 23.94
C VAL A 101 3.32 8.48 24.63
N ALA A 102 3.46 7.19 24.31
CA ALA A 102 2.60 6.14 24.82
C ALA A 102 3.46 4.98 25.34
N PRO A 103 3.28 4.47 26.57
CA PRO A 103 4.03 3.30 27.02
C PRO A 103 3.83 2.11 26.06
N PRO A 104 4.84 1.24 25.87
CA PRO A 104 4.81 0.13 24.91
C PRO A 104 3.92 -1.04 25.38
N ILE A 105 2.75 -0.74 25.95
CA ILE A 105 1.83 -1.73 26.55
C ILE A 105 0.61 -1.97 25.62
N PHE A 106 0.52 -1.24 24.50
CA PHE A 106 -0.60 -1.35 23.58
C PHE A 106 -0.33 -2.43 22.53
N GLY A 107 -0.98 -3.59 22.72
CA GLY A 107 -0.88 -4.71 21.77
C GLY A 107 -1.37 -4.32 20.38
N CYS A 108 -0.62 -4.72 19.34
CA CYS A 108 -1.00 -4.53 17.95
C CYS A 108 -2.26 -5.35 17.62
N LEU A 109 -3.24 -4.70 16.98
CA LEU A 109 -4.56 -5.25 16.65
C LEU A 109 -4.56 -6.38 15.61
N GLN A 110 -3.40 -6.74 15.04
CA GLN A 110 -3.26 -7.78 14.01
C GLN A 110 -3.67 -9.20 14.45
N SER A 111 -3.84 -9.49 15.74
CA SER A 111 -4.09 -10.86 16.21
C SER A 111 -5.52 -11.37 15.99
N ILE A 112 -6.46 -10.54 15.52
CA ILE A 112 -7.87 -10.95 15.31
C ILE A 112 -8.28 -10.89 13.82
N ASN A 113 -7.55 -10.14 12.99
CA ASN A 113 -7.75 -10.14 11.54
C ASN A 113 -6.40 -9.86 10.83
N PRO A 114 -5.79 -10.85 10.15
CA PRO A 114 -4.51 -10.67 9.45
C PRO A 114 -4.60 -9.73 8.23
N MET A 115 -5.80 -9.28 7.85
CA MET A 115 -6.02 -8.26 6.81
C MET A 115 -6.32 -6.86 7.35
N ALA A 116 -6.37 -6.65 8.68
CA ALA A 116 -6.56 -5.31 9.22
C ALA A 116 -5.24 -4.51 9.12
N PRO A 117 -5.26 -3.29 8.55
CA PRO A 117 -4.07 -2.46 8.48
C PRO A 117 -3.56 -2.09 9.88
N THR A 118 -2.28 -1.74 9.95
CA THR A 118 -1.60 -1.06 11.06
C THR A 118 -2.52 -0.04 11.76
N PRO A 119 -2.42 0.14 13.10
CA PRO A 119 -3.29 1.07 13.83
C PRO A 119 -3.31 2.43 13.15
N TYR A 120 -4.46 2.80 12.59
CA TYR A 120 -4.61 3.99 11.77
C TYR A 120 -4.65 5.22 12.69
N MET A 121 -3.58 6.02 12.67
CA MET A 121 -3.59 7.36 13.24
C MET A 121 -4.13 8.35 12.20
N ASN A 122 -5.06 9.21 12.60
CA ASN A 122 -5.62 10.25 11.73
C ASN A 122 -6.13 11.40 12.61
N GLY A 123 -5.71 12.63 12.28
CA GLY A 123 -6.04 13.81 13.08
C GLY A 123 -5.46 13.76 14.50
N GLY A 124 -4.34 13.05 14.68
CA GLY A 124 -3.69 12.91 15.99
C GLY A 124 -4.38 11.94 16.96
N ILE A 125 -5.29 11.08 16.50
CA ILE A 125 -5.96 10.06 17.32
C ILE A 125 -5.66 8.67 16.76
N ALA A 126 -5.34 7.72 17.66
CA ALA A 126 -5.06 6.33 17.32
C ALA A 126 -5.98 5.37 18.10
N SER A 127 -6.42 4.29 17.45
CA SER A 127 -7.13 3.18 18.09
C SER A 127 -6.12 2.17 18.66
N VAL A 128 -6.23 1.87 19.95
CA VAL A 128 -5.24 1.07 20.70
C VAL A 128 -5.90 -0.01 21.57
N LYS A 129 -5.17 -1.08 21.87
CA LYS A 129 -5.58 -2.11 22.85
C LYS A 129 -5.04 -1.76 24.23
N ILE A 130 -5.89 -1.38 25.18
CA ILE A 130 -5.54 -0.90 26.54
C ILE A 130 -5.61 -2.07 27.56
N GLY A 131 -5.13 -3.26 27.18
CA GLY A 131 -5.15 -4.47 28.02
C GLY A 131 -5.95 -5.63 27.43
N GLU A 132 -6.12 -6.72 28.19
CA GLU A 132 -6.82 -7.92 27.71
C GLU A 132 -8.28 -7.63 27.33
N GLY A 133 -8.58 -7.71 26.03
CA GLY A 133 -9.92 -7.51 25.48
C GLY A 133 -10.48 -6.08 25.58
N LYS A 134 -9.70 -5.12 26.09
CA LYS A 134 -10.05 -3.69 26.19
C LYS A 134 -9.38 -2.90 25.08
N TYR A 135 -10.13 -2.00 24.47
CA TYR A 135 -9.65 -1.13 23.42
C TYR A 135 -9.91 0.34 23.82
N GLY A 136 -9.24 1.31 23.22
CA GLY A 136 -9.59 2.72 23.41
C GLY A 136 -9.04 3.61 22.31
N TYR A 137 -9.28 4.92 22.45
CA TYR A 137 -8.62 5.93 21.64
C TYR A 137 -7.57 6.67 22.44
N LEU A 138 -6.43 6.89 21.80
CA LEU A 138 -5.27 7.57 22.36
C LEU A 138 -4.95 8.78 21.50
N LEU A 139 -4.80 9.94 22.11
CA LEU A 139 -4.23 11.11 21.44
C LEU A 139 -2.74 10.89 21.19
N ALA A 140 -2.21 11.59 20.18
CA ALA A 140 -0.79 11.70 19.91
C ALA A 140 0.01 12.33 21.05
N THR A 141 -0.65 12.83 22.10
CA THR A 141 -0.06 13.30 23.37
C THR A 141 0.02 12.22 24.44
N GLY A 142 -0.49 11.02 24.20
CA GLY A 142 -0.55 9.93 25.17
C GLY A 142 -1.78 10.00 26.09
N LYS A 143 -2.59 11.04 25.97
CA LYS A 143 -3.88 11.15 26.67
C LYS A 143 -4.86 10.12 26.11
N ILE A 144 -5.32 9.21 26.96
CA ILE A 144 -6.43 8.32 26.65
C ILE A 144 -7.71 9.15 26.63
N LEU A 145 -8.46 9.08 25.52
CA LEU A 145 -9.72 9.81 25.37
C LEU A 145 -10.89 9.01 25.94
N PHE A 146 -11.01 7.76 25.49
CA PHE A 146 -12.05 6.84 25.92
C PHE A 146 -11.46 5.45 26.06
N GLU A 147 -11.79 4.78 27.16
CA GLU A 147 -11.52 3.36 27.40
C GLU A 147 -12.82 2.59 27.16
N GLY A 148 -12.82 1.55 26.31
CA GLY A 148 -14.04 0.89 25.89
C GLY A 148 -13.90 -0.58 25.47
N GLY A 149 -14.97 -1.35 25.64
CA GLY A 149 -15.04 -2.77 25.29
C GLY A 149 -14.99 -3.05 23.77
N ARG A 150 -15.18 -4.32 23.41
CA ARG A 150 -15.07 -4.85 22.02
C ARG A 150 -15.82 -4.00 20.99
N GLY A 151 -15.15 -3.44 19.97
CA GLY A 151 -15.85 -2.81 18.83
C GLY A 151 -15.51 -1.35 18.55
N ILE A 152 -14.23 -0.99 18.72
CA ILE A 152 -13.71 0.35 18.44
C ILE A 152 -13.62 0.63 16.94
N ASP A 153 -13.75 1.90 16.58
CA ASP A 153 -13.51 2.41 15.23
C ASP A 153 -12.07 2.12 14.80
N TRP A 154 -11.93 1.35 13.71
CA TRP A 154 -10.64 0.97 13.14
C TRP A 154 -9.94 2.12 12.39
N TYR A 155 -10.66 3.21 12.10
CA TYR A 155 -10.22 4.40 11.36
C TYR A 155 -10.71 5.70 12.05
N PRO A 156 -10.25 5.98 13.29
CA PRO A 156 -10.66 7.17 14.03
C PRO A 156 -10.36 8.45 13.22
N GLY A 157 -11.10 9.54 13.46
CA GLY A 157 -10.86 10.83 12.81
C GLY A 157 -11.42 11.00 11.39
N LYS A 158 -12.14 10.00 10.84
CA LYS A 158 -13.01 10.18 9.66
C LYS A 158 -14.48 10.43 10.01
N SER A 159 -14.86 10.09 11.24
CA SER A 159 -16.20 10.23 11.80
C SER A 159 -16.25 11.50 12.67
N GLU A 160 -17.40 12.19 12.65
CA GLU A 160 -17.66 13.38 13.48
C GLU A 160 -17.55 13.09 14.99
N PHE A 161 -17.87 11.86 15.39
CA PHE A 161 -17.80 11.40 16.77
C PHE A 161 -17.08 10.06 16.91
N LEU A 162 -16.39 9.88 18.03
CA LEU A 162 -15.73 8.65 18.44
C LEU A 162 -16.71 7.77 19.23
N VAL A 163 -16.78 6.48 18.92
CA VAL A 163 -17.61 5.51 19.65
C VAL A 163 -17.01 5.24 21.03
N LEU A 164 -17.68 5.63 22.10
CA LEU A 164 -17.25 5.31 23.47
C LEU A 164 -18.05 4.14 24.06
N TYR A 165 -17.48 3.44 25.04
CA TYR A 165 -18.16 2.36 25.76
C TYR A 165 -17.90 2.47 27.25
N ALA A 166 -18.95 2.65 28.05
CA ALA A 166 -18.84 2.72 29.51
C ALA A 166 -20.04 2.03 30.16
N ASN A 167 -19.81 1.39 31.31
CA ASN A 167 -20.84 0.71 32.11
C ASN A 167 -21.70 -0.27 31.30
N GLY A 168 -21.09 -1.01 30.38
CA GLY A 168 -21.80 -2.01 29.57
C GLY A 168 -22.53 -1.45 28.34
N LYS A 169 -22.49 -0.13 28.10
CA LYS A 169 -23.25 0.55 27.05
C LYS A 169 -22.36 1.41 26.17
N TYR A 170 -22.78 1.61 24.93
CA TYR A 170 -22.13 2.46 23.95
C TYR A 170 -22.75 3.86 23.93
N GLY A 171 -21.91 4.85 23.64
CA GLY A 171 -22.27 6.25 23.39
C GLY A 171 -21.29 6.87 22.41
N TYR A 172 -21.18 8.20 22.42
CA TYR A 172 -20.28 8.93 21.52
C TYR A 172 -19.60 10.11 22.19
N GLY A 173 -18.38 10.40 21.77
CA GLY A 173 -17.61 11.53 22.24
C GLY A 173 -16.90 12.28 21.13
N ASP A 174 -16.42 13.47 21.43
CA ASP A 174 -15.65 14.27 20.50
C ASP A 174 -14.16 13.88 20.51
N THR A 175 -13.38 14.50 19.62
CA THR A 175 -11.94 14.30 19.50
C THR A 175 -11.13 14.89 20.68
N ASN A 176 -11.76 15.69 21.55
CA ASN A 176 -11.14 16.26 22.76
C ASN A 176 -11.30 15.34 23.98
N GLY A 177 -12.12 14.30 23.86
CA GLY A 177 -12.45 13.35 24.93
C GLY A 177 -13.71 13.73 25.72
N ASN A 178 -14.52 14.66 25.23
CA ASN A 178 -15.79 15.01 25.85
C ASN A 178 -16.88 14.02 25.43
N VAL A 179 -17.72 13.60 26.36
CA VAL A 179 -18.89 12.79 26.06
C VAL A 179 -19.95 13.68 25.39
N VAL A 180 -20.27 13.39 24.14
CA VAL A 180 -21.31 14.10 23.36
C VAL A 180 -22.66 13.40 23.54
N ILE A 181 -22.69 12.07 23.41
CA ILE A 181 -23.86 11.23 23.62
C ILE A 181 -23.53 10.24 24.73
N LYS A 182 -24.23 10.38 25.87
CA LYS A 182 -24.01 9.51 27.04
C LYS A 182 -24.21 8.03 26.67
N PRO A 183 -23.38 7.11 27.19
CA PRO A 183 -23.51 5.70 26.88
C PRO A 183 -24.85 5.14 27.36
N ARG A 184 -25.63 4.62 26.42
CA ARG A 184 -26.97 4.05 26.66
C ARG A 184 -27.37 2.95 25.68
N PHE A 185 -26.58 2.71 24.64
CA PHE A 185 -26.88 1.76 23.57
C PHE A 185 -26.26 0.40 23.86
N ASP A 186 -26.91 -0.68 23.43
CA ASP A 186 -26.35 -2.04 23.49
C ASP A 186 -25.20 -2.21 22.49
N PHE A 187 -25.24 -1.48 21.38
CA PHE A 187 -24.19 -1.40 20.37
C PHE A 187 -24.27 -0.07 19.61
N ALA A 188 -23.15 0.42 19.10
CA ALA A 188 -23.10 1.68 18.34
C ALA A 188 -22.12 1.57 17.18
N ARG A 189 -22.55 1.92 15.97
CA ARG A 189 -21.67 2.08 14.79
C ARG A 189 -21.16 3.50 14.68
N GLN A 190 -20.16 3.71 13.84
CA GLN A 190 -19.58 5.04 13.59
C GLN A 190 -20.59 6.02 13.01
N PHE A 191 -20.32 7.30 13.24
CA PHE A 191 -21.04 8.38 12.61
C PHE A 191 -20.55 8.59 11.18
N HIS A 192 -21.51 8.81 10.27
CA HIS A 192 -21.26 9.23 8.91
C HIS A 192 -22.29 10.29 8.54
N HIS A 193 -21.83 11.51 8.23
CA HIS A 193 -22.67 12.66 7.89
C HIS A 193 -23.81 12.92 8.91
N GLY A 194 -23.45 13.08 10.18
CA GLY A 194 -24.42 13.37 11.25
C GLY A 194 -25.36 12.24 11.64
N MET A 195 -25.12 10.99 11.21
CA MET A 195 -25.93 9.83 11.60
C MET A 195 -25.14 8.58 11.94
N ALA A 196 -25.72 7.73 12.79
CA ALA A 196 -25.19 6.40 13.13
C ALA A 196 -26.31 5.36 13.27
N SER A 197 -25.93 4.08 13.13
CA SER A 197 -26.79 2.95 13.51
C SER A 197 -26.45 2.49 14.92
N VAL A 198 -27.45 2.30 15.76
CA VAL A 198 -27.32 1.86 17.16
C VAL A 198 -28.25 0.69 17.45
N ILE A 199 -27.85 -0.21 18.35
CA ILE A 199 -28.76 -1.19 18.94
C ILE A 199 -29.24 -0.61 20.27
N TYR A 200 -30.54 -0.39 20.40
CA TYR A 200 -31.18 0.13 21.60
C TYR A 200 -32.33 -0.80 22.00
N GLU A 201 -32.27 -1.34 23.21
CA GLU A 201 -33.21 -2.34 23.73
C GLU A 201 -33.30 -3.57 22.82
N GLY A 202 -32.13 -4.06 22.38
CA GLY A 202 -32.00 -5.27 21.56
C GLY A 202 -32.46 -5.14 20.10
N LYS A 203 -32.81 -3.94 19.62
CA LYS A 203 -33.19 -3.70 18.22
C LYS A 203 -32.38 -2.59 17.57
N GLU A 204 -32.11 -2.73 16.27
CA GLU A 204 -31.33 -1.77 15.51
C GLU A 204 -32.20 -0.55 15.12
N GLN A 205 -31.64 0.65 15.33
CA GLN A 205 -32.29 1.94 15.11
C GLN A 205 -31.29 2.95 14.56
N MET A 206 -31.81 3.89 13.78
CA MET A 206 -31.04 5.04 13.31
C MET A 206 -30.98 6.11 14.40
N MET A 207 -29.91 6.91 14.40
CA MET A 207 -29.71 7.98 15.35
C MET A 207 -29.02 9.18 14.69
N ASN A 208 -29.47 10.40 15.02
CA ASN A 208 -28.86 11.65 14.61
C ASN A 208 -27.64 12.04 15.47
N GLY A 209 -26.89 13.04 15.03
CA GLY A 209 -25.70 13.58 15.70
C GLY A 209 -25.94 14.16 17.10
N ASP A 210 -27.18 14.52 17.43
CA ASP A 210 -27.60 14.96 18.76
C ASP A 210 -27.98 13.79 19.69
N GLY A 211 -27.92 12.55 19.19
CA GLY A 211 -28.30 11.35 19.90
C GLY A 211 -29.79 11.02 19.83
N THR A 212 -30.61 11.78 19.12
CA THR A 212 -32.03 11.47 18.93
C THR A 212 -32.21 10.24 18.05
N LEU A 213 -33.03 9.28 18.50
CA LEU A 213 -33.37 8.10 17.71
C LEU A 213 -34.33 8.51 16.58
N VAL A 214 -34.05 8.05 15.37
CA VAL A 214 -34.73 8.47 14.15
C VAL A 214 -35.81 7.45 13.77
N GLY A 215 -37.04 7.94 13.65
CA GLY A 215 -38.23 7.15 13.34
C GLY A 215 -38.84 6.50 14.58
N GLU A 216 -40.15 6.24 14.54
CA GLU A 216 -40.87 5.53 15.61
C GLU A 216 -40.62 4.01 15.60
N GLY A 217 -39.84 3.51 14.63
CA GLY A 217 -39.72 2.10 14.30
C GLY A 217 -38.45 1.44 14.82
N ARG A 218 -38.60 0.30 15.50
CA ARG A 218 -37.51 -0.64 15.72
C ARG A 218 -37.37 -1.53 14.48
N PHE A 219 -36.21 -1.55 13.85
CA PHE A 219 -35.96 -2.30 12.61
C PHE A 219 -35.18 -3.58 12.87
N ASP A 220 -35.30 -4.53 11.94
CA ASP A 220 -34.50 -5.76 11.99
C ASP A 220 -33.07 -5.50 11.51
N GLU A 221 -32.89 -4.56 10.57
CA GLU A 221 -31.58 -4.17 10.05
C GLU A 221 -31.60 -2.74 9.50
N VAL A 222 -30.55 -1.97 9.82
CA VAL A 222 -30.29 -0.66 9.22
C VAL A 222 -28.83 -0.59 8.76
N ARG A 223 -28.59 -0.29 7.49
CA ARG A 223 -27.25 -0.10 6.92
C ARG A 223 -27.16 1.19 6.11
N ILE A 224 -25.99 1.81 6.13
CA ILE A 224 -25.67 2.94 5.25
C ILE A 224 -25.65 2.43 3.82
N ALA A 225 -26.38 3.09 2.93
CA ALA A 225 -26.43 2.75 1.51
C ALA A 225 -25.40 3.55 0.69
N SER A 226 -25.19 4.83 1.04
CA SER A 226 -24.25 5.70 0.36
C SER A 226 -23.80 6.82 1.30
N TYR A 227 -22.49 7.07 1.33
CA TYR A 227 -21.93 8.17 2.12
C TYR A 227 -22.30 9.52 1.50
N GLU A 228 -22.37 9.62 0.17
CA GLU A 228 -22.67 10.89 -0.52
C GLU A 228 -24.12 11.37 -0.35
N THR A 229 -25.07 10.44 -0.20
CA THR A 229 -26.49 10.76 -0.29
C THR A 229 -27.23 10.69 1.05
N SER A 230 -26.53 10.33 2.14
CA SER A 230 -27.11 10.18 3.49
C SER A 230 -28.35 9.27 3.48
N SER A 231 -28.32 8.19 2.69
CA SER A 231 -29.41 7.24 2.54
C SER A 231 -29.09 5.88 3.19
N PHE A 232 -30.14 5.17 3.59
CA PHE A 232 -30.04 3.95 4.39
C PHE A 232 -30.91 2.83 3.83
N TRP A 233 -30.35 1.62 3.83
CA TRP A 233 -31.12 0.39 3.70
C TRP A 233 -31.80 0.09 5.03
N VAL A 234 -33.12 -0.07 5.01
CA VAL A 234 -33.90 -0.42 6.19
C VAL A 234 -34.67 -1.70 5.90
N ARG A 235 -34.59 -2.68 6.81
CA ARG A 235 -35.33 -3.94 6.74
C ARG A 235 -36.24 -4.09 7.95
N ASN A 236 -37.48 -4.51 7.68
CA ASN A 236 -38.43 -4.93 8.70
C ASN A 236 -39.21 -6.15 8.18
N GLY A 237 -39.00 -7.30 8.80
CA GLY A 237 -39.43 -8.60 8.34
C GLY A 237 -38.91 -8.92 6.93
N LYS A 238 -39.82 -9.35 6.05
CA LYS A 238 -39.51 -9.73 4.66
C LYS A 238 -39.40 -8.54 3.70
N LYS A 239 -39.59 -7.30 4.18
CA LYS A 239 -39.60 -6.10 3.35
C LYS A 239 -38.44 -5.18 3.73
N ALA A 240 -37.82 -4.63 2.72
CA ALA A 240 -36.81 -3.60 2.83
C ALA A 240 -37.12 -2.42 1.92
N TRP A 241 -36.55 -1.26 2.26
CA TRP A 241 -36.66 -0.01 1.50
C TRP A 241 -35.43 0.86 1.73
N LEU A 242 -35.34 1.91 0.91
CA LEU A 242 -34.35 2.95 1.07
C LEU A 242 -34.98 4.14 1.82
N ALA A 243 -34.30 4.64 2.85
CA ALA A 243 -34.75 5.73 3.69
C ALA A 243 -33.79 6.93 3.65
N ASN A 244 -34.33 8.11 3.91
CA ASN A 244 -33.56 9.33 4.11
C ASN A 244 -33.04 9.43 5.56
N LYS A 245 -32.37 10.55 5.88
CA LYS A 245 -31.85 10.83 7.21
C LYS A 245 -32.90 10.88 8.33
N ASP A 246 -34.17 11.13 7.99
CA ASP A 246 -35.28 11.17 8.94
C ASP A 246 -35.94 9.79 9.09
N GLY A 247 -35.35 8.73 8.51
CA GLY A 247 -35.91 7.37 8.50
C GLY A 247 -37.13 7.23 7.58
N LYS A 248 -37.50 8.28 6.84
CA LYS A 248 -38.64 8.26 5.92
C LYS A 248 -38.26 7.54 4.63
N PRO A 249 -39.13 6.66 4.09
CA PRO A 249 -38.88 6.02 2.82
C PRO A 249 -38.67 7.05 1.70
N LEU A 250 -37.57 6.93 0.94
CA LEU A 250 -37.27 7.79 -0.21
C LEU A 250 -38.24 7.55 -1.38
N SER A 251 -38.86 6.36 -1.44
CA SER A 251 -39.90 6.03 -2.40
C SER A 251 -40.88 4.98 -1.85
N SER A 252 -41.94 4.71 -2.60
CA SER A 252 -42.88 3.60 -2.33
C SER A 252 -42.31 2.22 -2.64
N LEU A 253 -41.09 2.14 -3.21
CA LEU A 253 -40.45 0.88 -3.58
C LEU A 253 -40.19 0.00 -2.35
N ARG A 254 -40.58 -1.28 -2.45
CA ARG A 254 -40.28 -2.31 -1.45
C ARG A 254 -39.67 -3.51 -2.14
N PHE A 255 -38.69 -4.12 -1.51
CA PHE A 255 -37.94 -5.27 -2.02
C PHE A 255 -37.63 -6.27 -0.91
N SER A 256 -37.30 -7.50 -1.28
CA SER A 256 -36.95 -8.54 -0.31
C SER A 256 -35.45 -8.60 -0.02
N ASP A 257 -34.63 -8.06 -0.91
CA ASP A 257 -33.17 -8.09 -0.79
C ASP A 257 -32.49 -6.99 -1.62
N TRP A 258 -31.21 -6.71 -1.35
CA TRP A 258 -30.39 -5.75 -2.08
C TRP A 258 -28.95 -6.24 -2.25
N ARG A 259 -28.28 -5.82 -3.33
CA ARG A 259 -26.84 -6.01 -3.55
C ARG A 259 -26.20 -4.66 -3.72
N ASP A 260 -25.42 -4.28 -2.72
CA ASP A 260 -24.79 -2.99 -2.68
C ASP A 260 -23.53 -2.94 -3.56
N SER A 261 -23.31 -1.78 -4.14
CA SER A 261 -22.06 -1.35 -4.76
C SER A 261 -21.13 -0.77 -3.70
N TRP A 262 -19.95 -0.25 -4.10
CA TRP A 262 -19.13 0.53 -3.17
C TRP A 262 -19.94 1.72 -2.62
N TYR A 263 -19.66 2.14 -1.39
CA TYR A 263 -20.46 3.18 -0.71
C TYR A 263 -20.47 4.54 -1.42
N THR A 264 -19.53 4.76 -2.34
CA THR A 264 -19.42 5.95 -3.19
C THR A 264 -20.22 5.84 -4.48
N GLU A 265 -20.61 4.63 -4.89
CA GLU A 265 -21.35 4.41 -6.13
C GLU A 265 -22.83 4.79 -5.92
N PRO A 266 -23.44 5.56 -6.84
CA PRO A 266 -24.76 6.16 -6.65
C PRO A 266 -25.93 5.18 -6.77
N THR A 267 -25.66 3.93 -7.16
CA THR A 267 -26.70 2.95 -7.54
C THR A 267 -26.46 1.57 -6.95
N ALA A 268 -27.51 0.78 -6.82
CA ALA A 268 -27.46 -0.59 -6.34
C ALA A 268 -28.49 -1.48 -7.04
N PHE A 269 -28.42 -2.78 -6.82
CA PHE A 269 -29.48 -3.70 -7.23
C PHE A 269 -30.42 -4.01 -6.07
N VAL A 270 -31.72 -4.05 -6.35
CA VAL A 270 -32.77 -4.47 -5.42
C VAL A 270 -33.61 -5.59 -6.00
N LEU A 271 -33.92 -6.59 -5.19
CA LEU A 271 -34.75 -7.75 -5.55
C LEU A 271 -36.22 -7.41 -5.32
N VAL A 272 -36.89 -6.90 -6.36
CA VAL A 272 -38.29 -6.44 -6.24
C VAL A 272 -39.28 -7.61 -6.16
N LYS A 273 -38.94 -8.75 -6.75
CA LYS A 273 -39.64 -10.05 -6.67
C LYS A 273 -38.61 -11.18 -6.87
N PRO A 274 -38.90 -12.42 -6.48
CA PRO A 274 -38.01 -13.55 -6.77
C PRO A 274 -37.59 -13.57 -8.25
N GLY A 275 -36.28 -13.59 -8.50
CA GLY A 275 -35.69 -13.56 -9.86
C GLY A 275 -35.87 -12.24 -10.62
N ARG A 276 -36.22 -11.14 -9.94
CA ARG A 276 -36.36 -9.80 -10.54
C ARG A 276 -35.51 -8.77 -9.80
N TRP A 277 -34.22 -8.79 -10.05
CA TRP A 277 -33.30 -7.72 -9.67
C TRP A 277 -33.48 -6.52 -10.59
N ARG A 278 -33.47 -5.31 -10.03
CA ARG A 278 -33.51 -4.04 -10.78
C ARG A 278 -32.53 -3.04 -10.21
N VAL A 279 -32.08 -2.11 -11.04
CA VAL A 279 -31.18 -1.03 -10.63
C VAL A 279 -32.00 0.07 -9.96
N VAL A 280 -31.51 0.58 -8.82
CA VAL A 280 -32.12 1.67 -8.06
C VAL A 280 -31.11 2.79 -7.83
N ASP A 281 -31.59 4.02 -7.90
CA ASP A 281 -30.88 5.22 -7.47
C ASP A 281 -30.88 5.30 -5.93
N LYS A 282 -29.69 5.39 -5.31
CA LYS A 282 -29.55 5.45 -3.84
C LYS A 282 -29.88 6.82 -3.24
N LYS A 283 -29.99 7.88 -4.05
CA LYS A 283 -30.38 9.21 -3.58
C LYS A 283 -31.89 9.34 -3.51
N THR A 284 -32.60 8.81 -4.51
CA THR A 284 -34.05 9.02 -4.67
C THR A 284 -34.87 7.75 -4.43
N GLY A 285 -34.25 6.58 -4.32
CA GLY A 285 -34.95 5.29 -4.23
C GLY A 285 -35.76 4.94 -5.48
N ARG A 286 -35.46 5.55 -6.64
CA ARG A 286 -36.18 5.35 -7.90
C ARG A 286 -35.56 4.21 -8.69
N LEU A 287 -36.39 3.40 -9.34
CA LEU A 287 -35.91 2.36 -10.25
C LEU A 287 -35.37 3.01 -11.53
N LEU A 288 -34.13 2.67 -11.87
CA LEU A 288 -33.43 3.19 -13.04
C LEU A 288 -33.56 2.22 -14.23
N SER A 289 -33.39 0.92 -14.00
CA SER A 289 -33.48 -0.08 -15.07
C SER A 289 -34.93 -0.33 -15.47
N ARG A 290 -35.23 -0.34 -16.78
CA ARG A 290 -36.52 -0.83 -17.28
C ARG A 290 -36.63 -2.34 -17.15
N ASP A 291 -35.54 -3.03 -17.48
CA ASP A 291 -35.42 -4.48 -17.41
C ASP A 291 -35.25 -5.00 -15.98
N SER A 292 -35.60 -6.27 -15.81
CA SER A 292 -35.29 -7.05 -14.61
C SER A 292 -34.34 -8.20 -14.93
N PHE A 293 -33.54 -8.59 -13.94
CA PHE A 293 -32.49 -9.59 -14.09
C PHE A 293 -32.70 -10.74 -13.11
N ILE A 294 -32.37 -11.96 -13.54
CA ILE A 294 -32.44 -13.17 -12.72
C ILE A 294 -31.23 -13.22 -11.77
N GLU A 295 -30.09 -12.70 -12.23
CA GLU A 295 -28.83 -12.70 -11.50
C GLU A 295 -28.03 -11.44 -11.83
N VAL A 296 -27.27 -10.91 -10.87
CA VAL A 296 -26.52 -9.65 -11.00
C VAL A 296 -25.21 -9.70 -10.23
N THR A 297 -24.16 -9.01 -10.66
CA THR A 297 -22.96 -8.76 -9.84
C THR A 297 -23.06 -7.41 -9.15
N ARG A 298 -22.06 -7.06 -8.34
CA ARG A 298 -21.91 -5.68 -7.84
C ARG A 298 -21.49 -4.76 -8.99
N PHE A 299 -21.84 -3.49 -8.86
CA PHE A 299 -21.27 -2.44 -9.71
C PHE A 299 -19.80 -2.22 -9.35
N SER A 300 -18.99 -2.01 -10.38
CA SER A 300 -17.60 -1.57 -10.30
C SER A 300 -17.35 -0.64 -11.48
N GLU A 301 -16.89 0.58 -11.21
CA GLU A 301 -16.63 1.60 -12.25
C GLU A 301 -17.88 1.85 -13.12
N GLY A 302 -19.04 1.96 -12.47
CA GLY A 302 -20.33 2.20 -13.14
C GLY A 302 -20.90 1.02 -13.96
N LEU A 303 -20.31 -0.18 -13.90
CA LEU A 303 -20.76 -1.35 -14.66
C LEU A 303 -21.02 -2.57 -13.80
N ALA A 304 -22.01 -3.38 -14.20
CA ALA A 304 -22.27 -4.68 -13.58
C ALA A 304 -22.66 -5.73 -14.61
N LYS A 305 -22.30 -6.99 -14.36
CA LYS A 305 -22.80 -8.13 -15.11
C LYS A 305 -24.21 -8.46 -14.65
N VAL A 306 -25.08 -8.76 -15.60
CA VAL A 306 -26.47 -9.12 -15.34
C VAL A 306 -26.86 -10.33 -16.19
N ARG A 307 -27.79 -11.15 -15.70
CA ARG A 307 -28.25 -12.35 -16.39
C ARG A 307 -29.75 -12.31 -16.63
N GLN A 308 -30.15 -12.66 -17.84
CA GLN A 308 -31.55 -12.95 -18.22
C GLN A 308 -31.62 -14.35 -18.84
N LYS A 309 -32.80 -14.75 -19.33
CA LYS A 309 -33.00 -16.09 -19.93
C LYS A 309 -32.01 -16.39 -21.07
N GLY A 310 -31.57 -15.36 -21.82
CA GLY A 310 -30.64 -15.49 -22.94
C GLY A 310 -29.15 -15.60 -22.56
N GLY A 311 -28.79 -15.43 -21.29
CA GLY A 311 -27.40 -15.46 -20.83
C GLY A 311 -26.99 -14.20 -20.08
N TRP A 312 -25.68 -13.96 -20.00
CA TRP A 312 -25.05 -12.81 -19.37
C TRP A 312 -24.97 -11.62 -20.34
N GLY A 313 -25.08 -10.43 -19.77
CA GLY A 313 -24.90 -9.12 -20.40
C GLY A 313 -24.31 -8.13 -19.39
N ILE A 314 -24.20 -6.87 -19.79
CA ILE A 314 -23.64 -5.79 -18.97
C ILE A 314 -24.63 -4.63 -18.91
N VAL A 315 -24.87 -4.12 -17.71
CA VAL A 315 -25.70 -2.94 -17.46
C VAL A 315 -24.85 -1.81 -16.89
N GLU A 316 -25.18 -0.58 -17.23
CA GLU A 316 -24.64 0.64 -16.64
C GLU A 316 -25.36 0.97 -15.33
N ASP A 317 -24.74 1.77 -14.48
CA ASP A 317 -25.34 2.34 -13.27
C ASP A 317 -26.64 3.11 -13.55
N SER A 318 -26.76 3.74 -14.72
CA SER A 318 -27.99 4.35 -15.23
C SER A 318 -29.15 3.35 -15.43
N GLY A 319 -28.89 2.04 -15.32
CA GLY A 319 -29.85 0.98 -15.58
C GLY A 319 -30.03 0.66 -17.07
N ARG A 320 -29.28 1.33 -17.96
CA ARG A 320 -29.26 1.05 -19.40
C ARG A 320 -28.39 -0.16 -19.70
N MET A 321 -28.87 -1.03 -20.59
CA MET A 321 -28.07 -2.15 -21.09
C MET A 321 -26.92 -1.63 -21.96
N ARG A 322 -25.68 -1.96 -21.57
CA ARG A 322 -24.47 -1.74 -22.37
C ARG A 322 -24.20 -2.88 -23.34
N LEU A 323 -24.49 -4.10 -22.89
CA LEU A 323 -24.36 -5.32 -23.68
C LEU A 323 -25.57 -6.21 -23.37
N PRO A 324 -26.35 -6.64 -24.38
CA PRO A 324 -27.54 -7.46 -24.16
C PRO A 324 -27.18 -8.83 -23.56
N CYS A 325 -28.15 -9.45 -22.89
CA CYS A 325 -27.98 -10.73 -22.20
C CYS A 325 -28.05 -11.92 -23.16
N LEU A 326 -27.00 -12.12 -23.97
CA LEU A 326 -26.95 -13.10 -25.07
C LEU A 326 -25.77 -14.10 -24.97
N PHE A 327 -24.94 -14.00 -23.92
CA PHE A 327 -23.63 -14.65 -23.89
C PHE A 327 -23.49 -15.62 -22.72
N ASP A 328 -22.61 -16.61 -22.87
CA ASP A 328 -22.33 -17.57 -21.79
C ASP A 328 -21.54 -16.93 -20.65
N ASP A 329 -20.74 -15.91 -20.97
CA ASP A 329 -20.04 -15.05 -20.01
C ASP A 329 -19.62 -13.73 -20.67
N VAL A 330 -19.41 -12.69 -19.86
CA VAL A 330 -19.03 -11.35 -20.33
C VAL A 330 -18.06 -10.65 -19.37
N ARG A 331 -17.17 -9.83 -19.91
CA ARG A 331 -16.28 -8.92 -19.16
C ARG A 331 -16.16 -7.60 -19.92
N ALA A 332 -16.31 -6.47 -19.23
CA ALA A 332 -16.15 -5.16 -19.85
C ALA A 332 -14.67 -4.95 -20.26
N LEU A 333 -14.46 -4.37 -21.44
CA LEU A 333 -13.12 -3.96 -21.91
C LEU A 333 -13.02 -2.43 -21.97
N SER A 334 -13.82 -1.82 -22.83
CA SER A 334 -13.83 -0.37 -23.08
C SER A 334 -15.26 0.12 -23.20
N THR A 335 -15.46 1.45 -23.26
CA THR A 335 -16.79 2.04 -23.44
C THR A 335 -17.57 1.43 -24.59
N ASN A 336 -16.92 0.97 -25.66
CA ASN A 336 -17.57 0.52 -26.90
C ASN A 336 -17.59 -1.00 -27.13
N CYS A 337 -16.77 -1.78 -26.42
CA CYS A 337 -16.72 -3.22 -26.60
C CYS A 337 -16.48 -3.98 -25.30
N SER A 338 -16.73 -5.29 -25.34
CA SER A 338 -16.62 -6.19 -24.19
C SER A 338 -16.17 -7.56 -24.65
N PHE A 339 -15.42 -8.26 -23.80
CA PHE A 339 -15.18 -9.68 -24.00
C PHE A 339 -16.48 -10.41 -23.79
N ALA A 340 -16.84 -11.26 -24.75
CA ALA A 340 -18.05 -12.05 -24.72
C ALA A 340 -17.71 -13.49 -25.08
N LYS A 341 -18.26 -14.42 -24.29
CA LYS A 341 -18.01 -15.85 -24.43
C LYS A 341 -19.19 -16.53 -25.09
N HIS A 342 -18.90 -17.40 -26.05
CA HIS A 342 -19.88 -18.32 -26.63
C HIS A 342 -19.26 -19.72 -26.72
N GLY A 343 -19.93 -20.71 -26.14
CA GLY A 343 -19.39 -22.03 -25.86
C GLY A 343 -18.16 -21.94 -24.95
N ARG A 344 -17.00 -22.38 -25.47
CA ARG A 344 -15.73 -22.39 -24.73
C ARG A 344 -14.80 -21.24 -25.08
N LEU A 345 -15.13 -20.45 -26.10
CA LEU A 345 -14.24 -19.46 -26.68
C LEU A 345 -14.73 -18.04 -26.40
N TRP A 346 -13.77 -17.13 -26.31
CA TRP A 346 -13.94 -15.70 -26.14
C TRP A 346 -13.79 -14.99 -27.49
N GLY A 347 -14.63 -13.99 -27.67
CA GLY A 347 -14.55 -13.01 -28.75
C GLY A 347 -14.74 -11.60 -28.21
N LEU A 348 -14.73 -10.63 -29.11
CA LEU A 348 -14.96 -9.22 -28.81
C LEU A 348 -16.34 -8.83 -29.33
N ALA A 349 -17.23 -8.38 -28.45
CA ALA A 349 -18.57 -7.93 -28.82
C ALA A 349 -18.71 -6.40 -28.72
N GLY A 350 -19.39 -5.81 -29.69
CA GLY A 350 -19.80 -4.40 -29.62
C GLY A 350 -21.06 -4.20 -28.78
N LYS A 351 -21.43 -2.94 -28.51
CA LYS A 351 -22.64 -2.56 -27.75
C LYS A 351 -23.95 -3.15 -28.29
N ASN A 352 -24.02 -3.40 -29.60
CA ASN A 352 -25.20 -3.97 -30.26
C ASN A 352 -25.34 -5.49 -30.04
N GLY A 353 -24.40 -6.13 -29.32
CA GLY A 353 -24.38 -7.57 -29.10
C GLY A 353 -23.85 -8.40 -30.28
N LYS A 354 -23.36 -7.76 -31.35
CA LYS A 354 -22.68 -8.46 -32.45
C LYS A 354 -21.20 -8.59 -32.14
N PHE A 355 -20.60 -9.68 -32.61
CA PHE A 355 -19.16 -9.86 -32.53
C PHE A 355 -18.44 -8.93 -33.51
N ILE A 356 -17.45 -8.20 -32.99
CA ILE A 356 -16.39 -7.52 -33.73
C ILE A 356 -15.31 -8.56 -34.08
N ILE A 357 -14.95 -9.39 -33.10
CA ILE A 357 -14.12 -10.58 -33.31
C ILE A 357 -14.94 -11.80 -32.87
N GLU A 358 -15.16 -12.73 -33.80
CA GLU A 358 -15.87 -13.98 -33.52
C GLU A 358 -15.13 -14.82 -32.44
N PRO A 359 -15.87 -15.56 -31.58
CA PRO A 359 -15.29 -16.39 -30.54
C PRO A 359 -14.29 -17.41 -31.08
N GLN A 360 -13.01 -17.17 -30.81
CA GLN A 360 -11.91 -18.01 -31.30
C GLN A 360 -10.76 -18.17 -30.28
N PHE A 361 -10.75 -17.36 -29.23
CA PHE A 361 -9.69 -17.37 -28.22
C PHE A 361 -10.08 -18.18 -27.00
N ILE A 362 -9.18 -19.01 -26.49
CA ILE A 362 -9.42 -19.71 -25.21
C ILE A 362 -9.32 -18.74 -24.03
N ASN A 363 -8.59 -17.63 -24.20
CA ASN A 363 -8.44 -16.60 -23.19
C ASN A 363 -8.29 -15.20 -23.81
N MET A 364 -8.85 -14.21 -23.12
CA MET A 364 -8.66 -12.78 -23.41
C MET A 364 -8.46 -12.04 -22.08
N LEU A 365 -7.43 -11.19 -22.03
CA LEU A 365 -7.05 -10.40 -20.86
C LEU A 365 -7.00 -8.92 -21.23
N ASN A 366 -7.64 -8.07 -20.42
CA ASN A 366 -7.62 -6.63 -20.59
C ASN A 366 -6.22 -6.08 -20.27
N ILE A 367 -5.70 -5.20 -21.12
CA ILE A 367 -4.51 -4.39 -20.89
C ILE A 367 -4.84 -2.91 -21.16
N LYS A 368 -3.95 -1.98 -20.76
CA LYS A 368 -4.20 -0.54 -20.88
C LYS A 368 -4.51 -0.09 -22.32
N HIS A 369 -5.05 1.12 -22.46
CA HIS A 369 -5.31 1.77 -23.75
C HIS A 369 -6.28 1.02 -24.67
N ASP A 370 -7.30 0.36 -24.12
CA ASP A 370 -8.31 -0.37 -24.88
C ASP A 370 -7.77 -1.52 -25.75
N HIS A 371 -6.70 -2.18 -25.30
CA HIS A 371 -6.15 -3.37 -25.95
C HIS A 371 -6.40 -4.62 -25.11
N ALA A 372 -6.26 -5.79 -25.73
CA ALA A 372 -6.41 -7.06 -25.07
C ALA A 372 -5.33 -8.05 -25.53
N ILE A 373 -4.72 -8.74 -24.57
CA ILE A 373 -3.91 -9.92 -24.87
C ILE A 373 -4.86 -11.07 -25.15
N VAL A 374 -4.61 -11.79 -26.24
CA VAL A 374 -5.40 -12.93 -26.68
C VAL A 374 -4.57 -14.19 -26.69
N THR A 375 -5.19 -15.33 -26.40
CA THR A 375 -4.57 -16.66 -26.52
C THR A 375 -5.49 -17.57 -27.32
N ASP A 376 -4.98 -18.18 -28.38
CA ASP A 376 -5.74 -19.11 -29.22
C ASP A 376 -5.69 -20.55 -28.70
N LYS A 377 -6.35 -21.47 -29.41
CA LYS A 377 -6.42 -22.91 -29.06
C LYS A 377 -5.07 -23.64 -29.12
N ASP A 378 -4.11 -23.09 -29.87
CA ASP A 378 -2.77 -23.63 -30.07
C ASP A 378 -1.77 -22.99 -29.10
N TRP A 379 -2.27 -22.28 -28.07
CA TRP A 379 -1.52 -21.56 -27.05
C TRP A 379 -0.67 -20.39 -27.56
N LYS A 380 -0.95 -19.92 -28.78
CA LYS A 380 -0.29 -18.74 -29.36
C LYS A 380 -0.87 -17.48 -28.75
N SER A 381 -0.02 -16.50 -28.49
CA SER A 381 -0.44 -15.22 -27.90
C SER A 381 -0.26 -14.07 -28.87
N GLY A 382 -1.18 -13.11 -28.80
CA GLY A 382 -1.17 -11.88 -29.61
C GLY A 382 -1.84 -10.73 -28.87
N VAL A 383 -1.99 -9.59 -29.54
CA VAL A 383 -2.67 -8.41 -28.99
C VAL A 383 -3.67 -7.88 -30.00
N VAL A 384 -4.90 -7.64 -29.54
CA VAL A 384 -5.95 -7.00 -30.33
C VAL A 384 -6.34 -5.66 -29.74
N SER A 385 -6.72 -4.69 -30.57
CA SER A 385 -7.36 -3.45 -30.15
C SER A 385 -8.88 -3.59 -30.05
N ASN A 386 -9.53 -2.62 -29.40
CA ASN A 386 -10.98 -2.58 -29.19
C ASN A 386 -11.84 -2.52 -30.47
N ASP A 387 -11.26 -2.15 -31.60
CA ASP A 387 -11.87 -2.15 -32.94
C ASP A 387 -11.73 -3.49 -33.67
N GLY A 388 -11.03 -4.45 -33.07
CA GLY A 388 -10.83 -5.80 -33.58
C GLY A 388 -9.55 -6.01 -34.39
N ARG A 389 -8.68 -5.00 -34.53
CA ARG A 389 -7.40 -5.16 -35.24
C ARG A 389 -6.42 -6.02 -34.43
N LEU A 390 -5.80 -7.01 -35.07
CA LEU A 390 -4.68 -7.76 -34.50
C LEU A 390 -3.40 -6.91 -34.61
N VAL A 391 -3.05 -6.21 -33.53
CA VAL A 391 -1.90 -5.30 -33.45
C VAL A 391 -0.59 -6.08 -33.34
N VAL A 392 -0.59 -7.12 -32.51
CA VAL A 392 0.51 -8.09 -32.43
C VAL A 392 -0.03 -9.43 -32.94
N PRO A 393 0.51 -9.97 -34.05
CA PRO A 393 0.12 -11.28 -34.57
C PRO A 393 0.23 -12.39 -33.53
N LEU A 394 -0.51 -13.47 -33.72
CA LEU A 394 -0.37 -14.67 -32.88
C LEU A 394 1.02 -15.28 -33.08
N THR A 395 1.77 -15.42 -32.00
CA THR A 395 3.10 -16.01 -31.99
C THR A 395 3.19 -17.14 -30.97
N GLU A 396 4.18 -18.04 -31.13
CA GLU A 396 4.47 -19.09 -30.15
C GLU A 396 4.94 -18.53 -28.79
N ASN A 397 5.38 -17.27 -28.77
CA ASN A 397 5.75 -16.61 -27.53
C ASN A 397 4.50 -16.19 -26.76
N ARG A 398 4.54 -16.37 -25.44
CA ARG A 398 3.53 -15.86 -24.54
C ARG A 398 3.67 -14.34 -24.46
N ILE A 399 2.54 -13.64 -24.32
CA ILE A 399 2.51 -12.20 -24.06
C ILE A 399 1.82 -11.95 -22.71
N TRP A 400 2.39 -11.07 -21.88
CA TRP A 400 1.80 -10.64 -20.60
C TRP A 400 2.14 -9.18 -20.29
N GLY A 401 1.40 -8.56 -19.38
CA GLY A 401 1.63 -7.16 -19.01
C GLY A 401 2.96 -6.94 -18.30
N ALA A 402 3.63 -5.82 -18.57
CA ALA A 402 4.92 -5.45 -17.97
C ALA A 402 4.82 -4.77 -16.59
N GLY A 403 3.64 -4.79 -15.95
CA GLY A 403 3.38 -4.10 -14.68
C GLY A 403 3.08 -2.62 -14.86
N ASN A 404 3.44 -1.81 -13.85
CA ASN A 404 3.15 -0.37 -13.81
C ASN A 404 4.29 0.53 -14.28
N VAL A 405 5.31 -0.02 -14.95
CA VAL A 405 6.48 0.76 -15.39
C VAL A 405 6.09 1.61 -16.61
N ASP A 406 5.95 0.99 -17.78
CA ASP A 406 5.56 1.69 -19.00
C ASP A 406 4.10 1.34 -19.37
N PRO A 407 3.23 2.33 -19.65
CA PRO A 407 1.83 2.09 -19.95
C PRO A 407 1.57 1.35 -21.27
N ASP A 408 2.53 1.30 -22.20
CA ASP A 408 2.38 0.81 -23.58
C ASP A 408 3.19 -0.46 -23.90
N VAL A 409 3.83 -1.05 -22.89
CA VAL A 409 4.74 -2.18 -23.04
C VAL A 409 4.12 -3.48 -22.52
N ALA A 410 4.33 -4.54 -23.31
CA ALA A 410 4.08 -5.91 -22.90
C ALA A 410 5.38 -6.71 -22.96
N VAL A 411 5.49 -7.70 -22.07
CA VAL A 411 6.57 -8.68 -22.12
C VAL A 411 6.16 -9.79 -23.06
N THR A 412 7.10 -10.25 -23.89
CA THR A 412 6.92 -11.36 -24.83
C THR A 412 8.02 -12.39 -24.63
N GLY A 413 7.68 -13.68 -24.60
CA GLY A 413 8.68 -14.72 -24.48
C GLY A 413 8.19 -16.08 -24.01
N ASN A 414 9.17 -16.91 -23.67
CA ASN A 414 9.01 -18.25 -23.13
C ASN A 414 9.91 -18.42 -21.89
N ARG A 415 10.14 -19.65 -21.43
CA ARG A 415 10.95 -19.90 -20.23
C ARG A 415 12.45 -19.61 -20.39
N LYS A 416 12.95 -19.51 -21.62
CA LYS A 416 14.37 -19.33 -21.94
C LYS A 416 14.69 -17.95 -22.49
N SER A 417 13.75 -17.37 -23.24
CA SER A 417 13.96 -16.09 -23.89
C SER A 417 12.78 -15.14 -23.67
N ILE A 418 13.13 -13.90 -23.34
CA ILE A 418 12.25 -12.80 -22.96
C ILE A 418 12.63 -11.58 -23.81
N GLY A 419 11.64 -10.78 -24.16
CA GLY A 419 11.79 -9.50 -24.85
C GLY A 419 10.63 -8.58 -24.51
N LEU A 420 10.62 -7.40 -25.13
CA LEU A 420 9.61 -6.36 -24.92
C LEU A 420 9.00 -5.96 -26.26
N ILE A 421 7.69 -5.70 -26.25
CA ILE A 421 6.95 -5.24 -27.41
C ILE A 421 6.07 -4.05 -27.04
N ASN A 422 6.03 -3.06 -27.91
CA ASN A 422 5.04 -1.99 -27.80
C ASN A 422 3.69 -2.54 -28.27
N PHE A 423 2.75 -2.77 -27.35
CA PHE A 423 1.52 -3.49 -27.68
C PHE A 423 0.52 -2.64 -28.48
N ARG A 424 0.69 -1.31 -28.54
CA ARG A 424 -0.14 -0.41 -29.35
C ARG A 424 0.28 -0.37 -30.81
N THR A 425 1.59 -0.46 -31.07
CA THR A 425 2.15 -0.36 -32.43
C THR A 425 2.53 -1.71 -33.01
N GLY A 426 2.73 -2.73 -32.18
CA GLY A 426 3.27 -4.03 -32.55
C GLY A 426 4.79 -4.04 -32.80
N LYS A 427 5.48 -2.91 -32.55
CA LYS A 427 6.92 -2.80 -32.75
C LYS A 427 7.68 -3.52 -31.64
N THR A 428 8.68 -4.31 -32.03
CA THR A 428 9.62 -4.92 -31.09
C THR A 428 10.45 -3.81 -30.44
N ILE A 429 10.51 -3.81 -29.11
CA ILE A 429 11.34 -2.91 -28.30
C ILE A 429 12.66 -3.63 -27.98
N LEU A 430 12.56 -4.81 -27.38
CA LEU A 430 13.67 -5.72 -27.14
C LEU A 430 13.38 -7.06 -27.82
N PRO A 431 14.28 -7.60 -28.66
CA PRO A 431 14.09 -8.92 -29.27
C PRO A 431 13.96 -10.01 -28.20
N THR A 432 13.19 -11.06 -28.50
CA THR A 432 12.95 -12.18 -27.58
C THR A 432 14.13 -13.16 -27.54
N ILE A 433 15.27 -12.68 -27.03
CA ILE A 433 16.53 -13.42 -26.96
C ILE A 433 17.20 -13.35 -25.57
N TYR A 434 16.68 -12.54 -24.65
CA TYR A 434 17.28 -12.31 -23.34
C TYR A 434 16.79 -13.33 -22.33
N GLU A 435 17.63 -13.74 -21.39
CA GLU A 435 17.28 -14.74 -20.38
C GLU A 435 16.24 -14.19 -19.39
N LYS A 436 16.30 -12.89 -19.11
CA LYS A 436 15.44 -12.20 -18.15
C LYS A 436 15.29 -10.73 -18.53
N VAL A 437 14.08 -10.19 -18.40
CA VAL A 437 13.80 -8.75 -18.51
C VAL A 437 12.79 -8.38 -17.44
N GLU A 438 13.16 -7.53 -16.49
CA GLU A 438 12.30 -7.14 -15.38
C GLU A 438 12.29 -5.63 -15.13
N PRO A 439 11.16 -5.07 -14.70
CA PRO A 439 11.09 -3.72 -14.13
C PRO A 439 12.24 -3.39 -13.17
N TRP A 440 12.98 -2.32 -13.45
CA TRP A 440 13.92 -1.73 -12.50
C TRP A 440 13.15 -1.00 -11.40
N ARG A 441 12.92 -1.68 -10.26
CA ARG A 441 12.07 -1.14 -9.18
C ARG A 441 12.88 -0.39 -8.13
N TRP A 442 12.56 0.90 -7.98
CA TRP A 442 13.01 1.78 -6.90
C TRP A 442 11.77 2.52 -6.36
N GLU A 443 11.40 2.29 -5.09
CA GLU A 443 10.09 2.73 -4.54
C GLU A 443 9.91 4.27 -4.52
N SER A 444 11.00 5.05 -4.64
CA SER A 444 10.93 6.51 -4.70
C SER A 444 11.06 7.13 -6.09
N SER A 445 11.38 6.38 -7.15
CA SER A 445 11.26 6.89 -8.53
C SER A 445 9.84 6.66 -9.01
N LYS A 446 9.02 7.70 -8.91
CA LYS A 446 7.73 7.74 -9.60
C LYS A 446 7.87 7.83 -11.13
N ASP A 447 9.10 7.94 -11.66
CA ASP A 447 9.35 8.50 -12.98
C ASP A 447 10.29 7.71 -13.93
N GLU A 448 10.61 6.42 -13.74
CA GLU A 448 11.63 5.80 -14.61
C GLU A 448 11.26 4.45 -15.26
N ASP A 449 11.07 4.48 -16.58
CA ASP A 449 10.74 3.37 -17.50
C ASP A 449 11.92 2.42 -17.78
N CYS A 450 12.66 1.99 -16.76
CA CYS A 450 13.84 1.14 -16.94
C CYS A 450 13.56 -0.34 -16.69
N TYR A 451 14.27 -1.18 -17.44
CA TYR A 451 14.27 -2.63 -17.32
C TYR A 451 15.69 -3.14 -17.10
N GLU A 452 15.86 -4.01 -16.11
CA GLU A 452 17.05 -4.82 -15.95
C GLU A 452 16.98 -6.00 -16.93
N VAL A 453 18.01 -6.15 -17.76
CA VAL A 453 18.06 -7.14 -18.83
C VAL A 453 19.23 -8.08 -18.59
N HIS A 454 18.99 -9.39 -18.58
CA HIS A 454 20.03 -10.41 -18.39
C HIS A 454 20.22 -11.24 -19.66
N GLY A 455 21.47 -11.57 -19.96
CA GLY A 455 21.79 -12.53 -21.02
C GLY A 455 23.26 -12.94 -21.03
N GLY A 456 23.52 -14.24 -21.16
CA GLY A 456 24.88 -14.78 -21.25
C GLY A 456 25.70 -14.62 -19.97
N GLY A 457 25.06 -14.52 -18.80
CA GLY A 457 25.71 -14.25 -17.51
C GLY A 457 25.98 -12.77 -17.21
N PHE A 458 25.50 -11.86 -18.06
CA PHE A 458 25.69 -10.42 -17.92
C PHE A 458 24.37 -9.69 -17.72
N VAL A 459 24.48 -8.46 -17.23
CA VAL A 459 23.34 -7.59 -16.91
C VAL A 459 23.52 -6.24 -17.59
N GLY A 460 22.43 -5.71 -18.15
CA GLY A 460 22.33 -4.36 -18.67
C GLY A 460 21.08 -3.65 -18.15
N LEU A 461 21.04 -2.33 -18.36
CA LEU A 461 19.92 -1.48 -17.97
C LEU A 461 19.38 -0.76 -19.21
N PHE A 462 18.14 -1.06 -19.56
CA PHE A 462 17.45 -0.55 -20.74
C PHE A 462 16.35 0.42 -20.32
N ALA A 463 16.49 1.68 -20.68
CA ALA A 463 15.44 2.69 -20.60
C ALA A 463 14.53 2.59 -21.83
N CYS A 464 13.27 2.28 -21.58
CA CYS A 464 12.26 2.15 -22.61
C CYS A 464 11.97 3.52 -23.25
N PRO A 465 11.70 3.60 -24.57
CA PRO A 465 11.60 2.49 -25.51
C PRO A 465 12.87 2.15 -26.29
N ASP A 466 13.98 2.88 -26.17
CA ASP A 466 15.08 2.75 -27.12
C ASP A 466 16.49 3.10 -26.61
N GLU A 467 16.69 3.34 -25.31
CA GLU A 467 17.99 3.75 -24.77
C GLU A 467 18.60 2.68 -23.84
N TRP A 468 19.79 2.18 -24.18
CA TRP A 468 20.61 1.42 -23.22
C TRP A 468 21.38 2.40 -22.33
N ARG A 469 20.96 2.54 -21.07
CA ARG A 469 21.73 3.30 -20.07
C ARG A 469 23.00 2.58 -19.68
N ILE A 470 22.91 1.25 -19.60
CA ILE A 470 24.03 0.33 -19.45
C ILE A 470 23.84 -0.78 -20.48
N PRO A 471 24.65 -0.83 -21.55
CA PRO A 471 24.49 -1.85 -22.58
C PRO A 471 24.77 -3.25 -22.03
N LEU A 472 24.11 -4.26 -22.60
CA LEU A 472 24.45 -5.66 -22.36
C LEU A 472 25.69 -6.05 -23.18
N ASP A 473 26.83 -5.44 -22.87
CA ASP A 473 28.10 -5.54 -23.62
C ASP A 473 29.06 -6.63 -23.10
N ARG A 474 28.56 -7.50 -22.21
CA ARG A 474 29.31 -8.59 -21.58
C ARG A 474 30.42 -8.18 -20.62
N LYS A 475 30.30 -7.01 -19.99
CA LYS A 475 31.23 -6.61 -18.93
C LYS A 475 30.62 -6.70 -17.55
N ILE A 476 29.34 -6.35 -17.42
CA ILE A 476 28.70 -6.19 -16.12
C ILE A 476 27.97 -7.48 -15.75
N THR A 477 28.34 -8.05 -14.61
CA THR A 477 27.79 -9.33 -14.12
C THR A 477 26.75 -9.13 -13.01
N TYR A 478 26.70 -7.94 -12.42
CA TYR A 478 25.81 -7.62 -11.32
C TYR A 478 25.54 -6.12 -11.26
N ILE A 479 24.30 -5.75 -10.95
CA ILE A 479 23.87 -4.37 -10.75
C ILE A 479 22.86 -4.32 -9.60
N THR A 480 22.86 -3.23 -8.83
CA THR A 480 21.88 -2.99 -7.76
C THR A 480 21.27 -1.61 -7.92
N PRO A 481 19.99 -1.42 -7.59
CA PRO A 481 19.45 -0.09 -7.40
C PRO A 481 20.20 0.60 -6.24
N PRO A 482 20.19 1.94 -6.18
CA PRO A 482 20.60 2.65 -4.98
C PRO A 482 19.86 2.11 -3.74
N ILE A 483 20.40 2.34 -2.55
CA ILE A 483 19.72 2.03 -1.27
C ILE A 483 18.92 3.27 -0.85
N GLU A 484 17.77 3.13 -0.19
CA GLU A 484 16.83 4.19 0.25
C GLU A 484 17.42 5.26 1.19
N MET A 485 18.43 5.99 0.74
CA MET A 485 19.05 7.11 1.42
C MET A 485 19.33 8.21 0.40
N LYS A 486 19.01 9.45 0.74
CA LYS A 486 19.23 10.61 -0.13
C LYS A 486 20.73 10.73 -0.44
N GLY A 487 21.10 10.58 -1.71
CA GLY A 487 22.50 10.58 -2.15
C GLY A 487 23.16 9.20 -2.25
N ALA A 488 22.42 8.11 -2.01
CA ALA A 488 22.93 6.76 -2.23
C ALA A 488 23.09 6.44 -3.71
N HIS A 489 24.05 5.58 -4.00
CA HIS A 489 24.40 5.10 -5.33
C HIS A 489 24.17 3.58 -5.38
N GLY A 490 23.72 3.08 -6.53
CA GLY A 490 23.76 1.65 -6.81
C GLY A 490 25.18 1.21 -7.11
N ILE A 491 25.47 -0.08 -6.92
CA ILE A 491 26.75 -0.67 -7.33
C ILE A 491 26.56 -1.53 -8.58
N PHE A 492 27.59 -1.57 -9.42
CA PHE A 492 27.70 -2.56 -10.50
C PHE A 492 29.08 -3.24 -10.45
N ARG A 493 29.16 -4.47 -10.95
CA ARG A 493 30.41 -5.26 -10.95
C ARG A 493 30.78 -5.72 -12.34
N THR A 494 32.06 -5.65 -12.64
CA THR A 494 32.70 -6.25 -13.82
C THR A 494 33.74 -7.29 -13.37
N GLU A 495 34.42 -7.94 -14.32
CA GLU A 495 35.62 -8.75 -14.00
C GLU A 495 36.76 -7.90 -13.42
N ASP A 496 36.84 -6.62 -13.81
CA ASP A 496 37.91 -5.70 -13.45
C ASP A 496 37.69 -4.99 -12.10
N GLY A 497 36.47 -5.00 -11.56
CA GLY A 497 36.19 -4.34 -10.28
C GLY A 497 34.73 -3.92 -10.03
N VAL A 498 34.56 -3.00 -9.08
CA VAL A 498 33.27 -2.46 -8.66
C VAL A 498 33.17 -0.98 -9.02
N GLY A 499 32.02 -0.57 -9.55
CA GLY A 499 31.70 0.82 -9.90
C GLY A 499 30.38 1.28 -9.29
N LEU A 500 30.08 2.58 -9.43
CA LEU A 500 28.88 3.21 -8.88
C LEU A 500 27.96 3.75 -9.99
N ILE A 501 26.66 3.65 -9.77
CA ILE A 501 25.61 4.23 -10.62
C ILE A 501 24.67 5.11 -9.80
N ASN A 502 24.11 6.14 -10.43
CA ASN A 502 23.06 6.95 -9.80
C ASN A 502 21.69 6.27 -9.88
N ALA A 503 20.65 6.94 -9.37
CA ALA A 503 19.27 6.47 -9.46
C ALA A 503 18.77 6.29 -10.90
N GLN A 504 19.33 7.07 -11.83
CA GLN A 504 19.07 6.92 -13.26
C GLN A 504 19.88 5.77 -13.88
N GLY A 505 20.65 5.00 -13.11
CA GLY A 505 21.49 3.93 -13.64
C GLY A 505 22.58 4.42 -14.60
N ARG A 506 22.97 5.70 -14.53
CA ARG A 506 24.16 6.22 -15.21
C ARG A 506 25.37 5.97 -14.34
N ILE A 507 26.48 5.60 -14.96
CA ILE A 507 27.77 5.40 -14.29
C ILE A 507 28.23 6.73 -13.67
N VAL A 508 28.47 6.71 -12.36
CA VAL A 508 29.04 7.80 -11.57
C VAL A 508 30.52 7.54 -11.30
N LEU A 509 30.90 6.28 -11.12
CA LEU A 509 32.28 5.85 -10.94
C LEU A 509 32.53 4.57 -11.73
N GLU A 510 33.54 4.58 -12.59
CA GLU A 510 33.97 3.42 -13.39
C GLU A 510 34.57 2.30 -12.51
N CYS A 511 34.54 1.06 -12.99
CA CYS A 511 35.15 -0.10 -12.32
C CYS A 511 36.68 -0.06 -12.39
N LEU A 512 37.32 0.68 -11.49
CA LEU A 512 38.78 0.76 -11.38
C LEU A 512 39.34 0.10 -10.11
N TYR A 513 38.47 -0.44 -9.24
CA TYR A 513 38.84 -0.84 -7.87
C TYR A 513 38.29 -2.20 -7.48
N GLU A 514 38.99 -2.90 -6.57
CA GLU A 514 38.60 -4.21 -6.06
C GLU A 514 37.22 -4.17 -5.36
N ASP A 515 36.95 -3.08 -4.66
CA ASP A 515 35.68 -2.82 -3.98
C ASP A 515 35.48 -1.32 -3.79
N VAL A 516 34.22 -0.88 -3.72
CA VAL A 516 33.84 0.52 -3.55
C VAL A 516 32.64 0.60 -2.62
N GLY A 517 32.73 1.45 -1.60
CA GLY A 517 31.60 1.77 -0.71
C GLY A 517 30.77 2.94 -1.21
N HIS A 518 29.81 3.38 -0.39
CA HIS A 518 28.91 4.46 -0.79
C HIS A 518 29.65 5.79 -0.99
N LEU A 519 29.36 6.46 -2.12
CA LEU A 519 29.76 7.85 -2.35
C LEU A 519 28.99 8.74 -1.36
N SER A 520 29.73 9.52 -0.58
CA SER A 520 29.20 10.51 0.35
C SER A 520 30.16 11.69 0.41
N GLU A 521 29.63 12.92 0.41
CA GLU A 521 30.45 14.13 0.46
C GLU A 521 31.52 14.18 -0.65
N GLU A 522 31.10 13.81 -1.87
CA GLU A 522 31.92 13.81 -3.10
C GLU A 522 33.08 12.80 -3.13
N VAL A 523 33.20 11.94 -2.11
CA VAL A 523 34.22 10.88 -2.04
C VAL A 523 33.63 9.51 -1.71
N ALA A 524 34.24 8.45 -2.23
CA ALA A 524 33.86 7.07 -1.93
C ALA A 524 35.07 6.32 -1.36
N PRO A 525 34.90 5.49 -0.32
CA PRO A 525 35.95 4.57 0.08
C PRO A 525 36.12 3.52 -1.03
N ALA A 526 37.36 3.33 -1.48
CA ALA A 526 37.70 2.39 -2.54
C ALA A 526 38.90 1.53 -2.14
N LYS A 527 38.92 0.29 -2.65
CA LYS A 527 39.90 -0.72 -2.27
C LYS A 527 40.83 -1.07 -3.43
N GLN A 528 42.13 -1.09 -3.16
CA GLN A 528 43.16 -1.52 -4.09
C GLN A 528 44.31 -2.19 -3.32
N ASP A 529 44.80 -3.32 -3.84
CA ASP A 529 45.86 -4.14 -3.24
C ASP A 529 45.55 -4.54 -1.79
N GLY A 530 44.29 -4.87 -1.50
CA GLY A 530 43.87 -5.26 -0.15
C GLY A 530 43.61 -4.13 0.84
N LEU A 531 43.94 -2.87 0.51
CA LEU A 531 43.83 -1.72 1.40
C LEU A 531 42.78 -0.72 0.90
N TRP A 532 42.16 -0.01 1.84
CA TRP A 532 41.17 1.03 1.58
C TRP A 532 41.79 2.43 1.57
N GLY A 533 41.33 3.25 0.64
CA GLY A 533 41.56 4.69 0.54
C GLY A 533 40.26 5.41 0.18
N TYR A 534 40.34 6.62 -0.33
CA TYR A 534 39.19 7.41 -0.77
C TYR A 534 39.42 8.01 -2.15
N VAL A 535 38.42 7.90 -3.02
CA VAL A 535 38.44 8.40 -4.40
C VAL A 535 37.34 9.43 -4.63
N ASP A 536 37.59 10.40 -5.49
CA ASP A 536 36.56 11.32 -5.96
C ASP A 536 35.69 10.68 -7.06
N VAL A 537 34.65 11.39 -7.50
CA VAL A 537 33.75 10.96 -8.59
C VAL A 537 34.45 10.82 -9.95
N SER A 538 35.67 11.34 -10.10
CA SER A 538 36.47 11.14 -11.32
C SER A 538 37.31 9.86 -11.27
N GLY A 539 37.31 9.15 -10.14
CA GLY A 539 38.18 7.99 -9.92
C GLY A 539 39.62 8.35 -9.59
N LYS A 540 39.86 9.54 -9.03
CA LYS A 540 41.19 9.92 -8.54
C LYS A 540 41.27 9.73 -7.03
N TRP A 541 42.39 9.19 -6.57
CA TRP A 541 42.68 9.07 -5.14
C TRP A 541 42.75 10.45 -4.48
N VAL A 542 41.81 10.75 -3.60
CA VAL A 542 41.87 11.86 -2.65
C VAL A 542 42.71 11.46 -1.44
N ILE A 543 42.58 10.20 -1.02
CA ILE A 543 43.41 9.58 0.02
C ILE A 543 43.87 8.22 -0.51
N ALA A 544 45.18 8.05 -0.69
CA ALA A 544 45.73 6.79 -1.18
C ALA A 544 45.40 5.60 -0.25
N PRO A 545 45.32 4.36 -0.78
CA PRO A 545 45.08 3.15 0.01
C PRO A 545 46.07 2.99 1.16
N ARG A 546 45.57 2.91 2.39
CA ARG A 546 46.38 2.69 3.60
C ARG A 546 45.62 2.10 4.78
N TYR A 547 44.30 1.96 4.69
CA TYR A 547 43.46 1.50 5.79
C TYR A 547 43.08 0.03 5.60
N GLU A 548 42.99 -0.72 6.70
CA GLU A 548 42.49 -2.10 6.71
C GLU A 548 40.97 -2.15 6.43
N ALA A 549 40.25 -1.09 6.79
CA ALA A 549 38.84 -0.88 6.53
C ALA A 549 38.52 0.62 6.51
N ALA A 550 37.54 1.04 5.72
CA ALA A 550 37.09 2.43 5.63
C ALA A 550 35.56 2.50 5.50
N GLY A 551 34.93 3.38 6.30
CA GLY A 551 33.53 3.76 6.17
C GLY A 551 33.34 4.97 5.25
N ALA A 552 32.09 5.25 4.88
CA ALA A 552 31.72 6.46 4.14
C ALA A 552 31.86 7.72 5.02
N PHE A 553 32.06 8.87 4.38
CA PHE A 553 32.09 10.17 5.06
C PHE A 553 30.70 10.59 5.56
N LEU A 554 30.68 11.20 6.74
CA LEU A 554 29.53 11.82 7.36
C LEU A 554 29.95 13.05 8.19
N ASN A 555 29.46 14.22 7.81
CA ASN A 555 29.81 15.55 8.33
C ASN A 555 31.32 15.83 8.35
N GLY A 556 32.05 15.44 7.30
CA GLY A 556 33.49 15.66 7.18
C GLY A 556 34.37 14.64 7.91
N TYR A 557 33.78 13.60 8.51
CA TYR A 557 34.50 12.53 9.22
C TYR A 557 34.17 11.15 8.63
N ALA A 558 35.11 10.22 8.69
CA ALA A 558 34.89 8.83 8.30
C ALA A 558 35.59 7.89 9.29
N THR A 559 34.98 6.74 9.58
CA THR A 559 35.59 5.70 10.42
C THR A 559 36.59 4.90 9.61
N VAL A 560 37.79 4.70 10.15
CA VAL A 560 38.84 3.92 9.48
C VAL A 560 39.48 2.94 10.45
N LYS A 561 40.03 1.85 9.91
CA LYS A 561 40.83 0.89 10.66
C LYS A 561 42.28 0.93 10.19
N LEU A 562 43.21 1.14 11.11
CA LEU A 562 44.65 1.15 10.86
C LEU A 562 45.36 0.43 12.01
N GLU A 563 46.25 -0.52 11.68
CA GLU A 563 47.01 -1.31 12.65
C GLU A 563 46.11 -1.98 13.72
N GLY A 564 45.00 -2.57 13.29
CA GLY A 564 44.05 -3.22 14.20
C GLY A 564 43.15 -2.29 15.03
N LYS A 565 43.33 -0.96 14.96
CA LYS A 565 42.55 0.02 15.75
C LYS A 565 41.56 0.78 14.86
N THR A 566 40.35 1.00 15.37
CA THR A 566 39.33 1.84 14.74
C THR A 566 39.40 3.25 15.30
N ALA A 567 39.47 4.25 14.42
CA ALA A 567 39.50 5.67 14.74
C ALA A 567 38.31 6.41 14.11
#